data_AF-A0A2V6BQ59-F1
#
_entry.id   AF-A0A2V6BQ59-F1
#
_cell.length_a   1.000
_cell.length_b   1.000
_cell.length_c   1.000
_cell.angle_alpha   90.00
_cell.angle_beta   90.00
_cell.angle_gamma   90.00
#
_symmetry.space_group_name_H-M   'P 1'
#
loop_
_entity.id
_entity.type
_entity.pdbx_description
1 polymer ?
#
loop_
_entity_poly.entity_id
_entity_poly.type
_entity_poly.pdbx_seq_one_letter_code
_entity_poly.pdbx_strand_id
1 'polypeptide(L)'
;TSMRTNTLGPLIVAQAFQPMLAKSSAPRIVNVSSSGGQLHDGADGWSPVYCISKTALNGVTSQLAAALPKFAVNSVCPGWVRTDMGGPNATRSVEQGADGIVWLAAAAPQNLTGKFLQDRKVIPW
;
A
#
# COMPACT_ATOMS: atom_id res chain seq x y z
N THR A 1 -4.64 -9.11 -15.63
CA THR A 1 -3.48 -8.22 -15.91
C THR A 1 -3.05 -7.53 -14.63
N SER A 2 -1.79 -7.13 -14.50
CA SER A 2 -1.29 -6.49 -13.27
C SER A 2 -2.09 -5.26 -12.86
N MET A 3 -2.56 -4.44 -13.81
CA MET A 3 -3.43 -3.29 -13.52
C MET A 3 -4.78 -3.69 -12.90
N ARG A 4 -5.41 -4.76 -13.42
CA ARG A 4 -6.68 -5.25 -12.86
C ARG A 4 -6.50 -5.76 -11.43
N THR A 5 -5.42 -6.50 -11.18
CA THR A 5 -5.18 -7.12 -9.87
C THR A 5 -4.63 -6.14 -8.84
N ASN A 6 -3.61 -5.35 -9.21
CA ASN A 6 -2.85 -4.54 -8.25
C ASN A 6 -3.41 -3.13 -8.07
N THR A 7 -4.24 -2.64 -8.99
CA THR A 7 -4.76 -1.26 -8.95
C THR A 7 -6.27 -1.23 -8.85
N LEU A 8 -6.96 -1.78 -9.86
CA LEU A 8 -8.44 -1.73 -9.91
C LEU A 8 -9.05 -2.63 -8.83
N GLY A 9 -8.46 -3.79 -8.56
CA GLY A 9 -8.89 -4.68 -7.48
C GLY A 9 -8.98 -3.98 -6.13
N PRO A 10 -7.88 -3.40 -5.60
CA PRO A 10 -7.91 -2.63 -4.36
C PRO A 10 -8.91 -1.46 -4.37
N LEU A 11 -9.04 -0.73 -5.48
CA LEU A 11 -10.01 0.35 -5.61
C LEU A 11 -11.45 -0.16 -5.47
N ILE A 12 -11.79 -1.23 -6.20
CA ILE A 12 -13.15 -1.82 -6.19
C ILE A 12 -13.45 -2.41 -4.81
N VAL A 13 -12.50 -3.10 -4.18
CA VAL A 13 -12.65 -3.63 -2.82
C VAL A 13 -12.87 -2.50 -1.83
N ALA A 14 -12.07 -1.43 -1.89
CA ALA A 14 -12.25 -0.27 -1.02
C ALA A 14 -13.65 0.34 -1.18
N GLN A 15 -14.13 0.51 -2.42
CA GLN A 15 -15.48 1.02 -2.69
C GLN A 15 -16.59 0.10 -2.15
N ALA A 16 -16.49 -1.20 -2.40
CA ALA A 16 -17.50 -2.17 -1.98
C ALA A 16 -17.62 -2.28 -0.45
N PHE A 17 -16.50 -2.23 0.27
CA PHE A 17 -16.48 -2.36 1.73
C PHE A 17 -16.59 -1.02 2.48
N GLN A 18 -16.55 0.11 1.77
CA GLN A 18 -16.61 1.45 2.39
C GLN A 18 -17.81 1.62 3.34
N PRO A 19 -19.06 1.21 3.00
CA PRO A 19 -20.20 1.38 3.90
C PRO A 19 -20.10 0.55 5.18
N MET A 20 -19.43 -0.60 5.13
CA MET A 20 -19.19 -1.44 6.30
C MET A 20 -18.07 -0.87 7.17
N LEU A 21 -16.97 -0.46 6.54
CA LEU A 21 -15.85 0.17 7.24
C LEU A 21 -16.28 1.47 7.92
N ALA A 22 -17.18 2.25 7.33
CA ALA A 22 -17.70 3.49 7.91
C ALA A 22 -18.40 3.30 9.29
N LYS A 23 -18.77 2.06 9.64
CA LYS A 23 -19.34 1.72 10.96
C LYS A 23 -18.26 1.52 12.04
N SER A 24 -17.00 1.37 11.65
CA SER A 24 -15.87 1.29 12.59
C SER A 24 -15.61 2.65 13.24
N SER A 25 -15.18 2.64 14.50
CA SER A 25 -14.67 3.84 15.18
C SER A 25 -13.30 4.28 14.65
N ALA A 26 -12.56 3.38 13.99
CA ALA A 26 -11.25 3.65 13.39
C ALA A 26 -11.12 2.92 12.04
N PRO A 27 -11.80 3.40 10.97
CA PRO A 27 -11.76 2.76 9.66
C PRO A 27 -10.39 2.91 9.01
N ARG A 28 -9.86 1.80 8.49
CA ARG A 28 -8.50 1.70 7.92
C ARG A 28 -8.51 0.95 6.60
N ILE A 29 -7.72 1.42 5.65
CA ILE A 29 -7.42 0.73 4.38
C ILE A 29 -5.90 0.73 4.22
N VAL A 30 -5.32 -0.46 4.06
CA VAL A 30 -3.87 -0.65 3.89
C VAL A 30 -3.62 -1.31 2.54
N ASN A 31 -3.02 -0.57 1.62
CA ASN A 31 -2.67 -1.05 0.30
C ASN A 31 -1.22 -1.53 0.28
N VAL A 32 -0.99 -2.83 0.05
CA VAL A 32 0.37 -3.37 -0.09
C VAL A 32 0.94 -2.95 -1.44
N SER A 33 1.81 -1.94 -1.43
CA SER A 33 2.46 -1.37 -2.61
C SER A 33 3.91 -1.84 -2.73
N SER A 34 4.78 -1.06 -3.37
CA SER A 34 6.19 -1.37 -3.61
C SER A 34 6.97 -0.09 -3.81
N SER A 35 8.26 -0.08 -3.44
CA SER A 35 9.20 1.00 -3.80
C SER A 35 9.32 1.16 -5.32
N GLY A 36 9.12 0.11 -6.10
CA GLY A 36 9.03 0.21 -7.57
C GLY A 36 7.88 1.09 -8.09
N GLY A 37 6.94 1.50 -7.22
CA GLY A 37 5.89 2.48 -7.55
C GLY A 37 6.27 3.95 -7.25
N GLN A 38 7.46 4.19 -6.71
CA GLN A 38 8.02 5.52 -6.40
C GLN A 38 8.55 6.20 -7.66
N LEU A 39 8.38 7.52 -7.71
CA LEU A 39 8.83 8.40 -8.79
C LEU A 39 9.74 9.53 -8.27
N HIS A 40 9.75 9.81 -6.96
CA HIS A 40 10.56 10.89 -6.36
C HIS A 40 12.04 10.86 -6.76
N ASP A 41 12.66 9.67 -6.69
CA ASP A 41 14.08 9.46 -7.01
C ASP A 41 14.29 8.91 -8.43
N GLY A 42 13.27 9.03 -9.28
CA GLY A 42 13.24 8.42 -10.61
C GLY A 42 12.55 7.06 -10.65
N ALA A 43 12.26 6.59 -11.87
CA ALA A 43 11.60 5.31 -12.09
C ALA A 43 12.61 4.15 -12.06
N ASP A 44 12.28 3.08 -11.35
CA ASP A 44 13.12 1.88 -11.17
C ASP A 44 13.23 1.03 -12.47
N GLY A 45 12.09 0.82 -13.14
CA GLY A 45 12.05 0.26 -14.50
C GLY A 45 12.31 -1.25 -14.64
N TRP A 46 12.69 -1.99 -13.59
CA TRP A 46 12.96 -3.43 -13.68
C TRP A 46 11.78 -4.29 -14.16
N SER A 47 10.54 -3.82 -13.93
CA SER A 47 9.33 -4.42 -14.49
C SER A 47 8.29 -3.32 -14.72
N PRO A 48 8.26 -2.70 -15.92
CA PRO A 48 7.43 -1.53 -16.18
C PRO A 48 5.96 -1.74 -15.84
N VAL A 49 5.39 -2.90 -16.19
CA VAL A 49 3.98 -3.22 -15.92
C VAL A 49 3.69 -3.35 -14.42
N TYR A 50 4.62 -3.93 -13.64
CA TYR A 50 4.48 -4.02 -12.19
C TYR A 50 4.63 -2.65 -11.53
N CYS A 51 5.69 -1.92 -11.88
CA CYS A 51 5.98 -0.59 -11.37
C CYS A 51 4.81 0.37 -11.62
N ILE A 52 4.31 0.46 -12.86
CA ILE A 52 3.13 1.28 -13.22
C ILE A 52 1.92 0.89 -12.37
N SER A 53 1.68 -0.41 -12.14
CA SER A 53 0.55 -0.84 -11.32
C SER A 53 0.65 -0.41 -9.86
N LYS A 54 1.87 -0.33 -9.31
CA LYS A 54 2.13 0.12 -7.93
C LYS A 54 2.15 1.65 -7.81
N THR A 55 2.65 2.36 -8.82
CA THR A 55 2.48 3.82 -8.95
C THR A 55 1.00 4.19 -8.97
N ALA A 56 0.20 3.49 -9.78
CA ALA A 56 -1.24 3.74 -9.84
C ALA A 56 -1.95 3.39 -8.51
N LEU A 57 -1.51 2.34 -7.80
CA LEU A 57 -2.03 2.01 -6.47
C LEU A 57 -1.69 3.09 -5.41
N ASN A 58 -0.51 3.70 -5.49
CA ASN A 58 -0.18 4.87 -4.67
C ASN A 58 -1.12 6.05 -4.99
N GLY A 59 -1.41 6.29 -6.27
CA GLY A 59 -2.43 7.26 -6.69
C GLY A 59 -3.82 6.97 -6.12
N VAL A 60 -4.28 5.71 -6.19
CA VAL A 60 -5.56 5.26 -5.57
C VAL A 60 -5.57 5.55 -4.07
N THR A 61 -4.47 5.27 -3.38
CA THR A 61 -4.34 5.53 -1.94
C THR A 61 -4.53 7.02 -1.62
N SER A 62 -3.84 7.90 -2.34
CA SER A 62 -3.95 9.35 -2.14
C SER A 62 -5.36 9.88 -2.43
N GLN A 63 -5.99 9.41 -3.51
CA GLN A 63 -7.34 9.82 -3.89
C GLN A 63 -8.40 9.34 -2.87
N LEU A 64 -8.28 8.08 -2.41
CA LEU A 64 -9.19 7.55 -1.39
C LEU A 64 -9.01 8.25 -0.04
N ALA A 65 -7.77 8.56 0.37
CA ALA A 65 -7.51 9.32 1.60
C ALA A 65 -8.19 10.70 1.57
N ALA A 66 -8.13 11.39 0.42
CA ALA A 66 -8.79 12.68 0.24
C ALA A 66 -10.32 12.56 0.23
N ALA A 67 -10.86 11.52 -0.43
CA ALA A 67 -12.30 11.29 -0.52
C ALA A 67 -12.93 10.78 0.80
N LEU A 68 -12.13 10.20 1.70
CA LEU A 68 -12.58 9.56 2.93
C LEU A 68 -11.90 10.18 4.17
N PRO A 69 -12.24 11.42 4.56
CA PRO A 69 -11.50 12.16 5.60
C PRO A 69 -11.56 11.55 7.01
N LYS A 70 -12.48 10.60 7.26
CA LYS A 70 -12.55 9.84 8.53
C LYS A 70 -11.67 8.57 8.53
N PHE A 71 -11.14 8.18 7.38
CA PHE A 71 -10.43 6.92 7.17
C PHE A 71 -8.91 7.16 7.19
N ALA A 72 -8.19 6.21 7.79
CA ALA A 72 -6.75 6.09 7.60
C ALA A 72 -6.48 5.21 6.38
N VAL A 73 -6.10 5.82 5.27
CA VAL A 73 -5.85 5.12 3.99
C VAL A 73 -4.38 5.31 3.63
N ASN A 74 -3.59 4.23 3.66
CA ASN A 74 -2.15 4.31 3.38
C ASN A 74 -1.70 3.17 2.47
N SER A 75 -0.58 3.40 1.80
CA SER A 75 0.14 2.36 1.08
C SER A 75 1.44 2.03 1.79
N VAL A 76 1.90 0.79 1.66
CA VAL A 76 3.10 0.30 2.34
C VAL A 76 3.94 -0.58 1.43
N CYS A 77 5.24 -0.34 1.39
CA CYS A 77 6.23 -1.21 0.78
C CYS A 77 6.72 -2.21 1.85
N PRO A 78 6.54 -3.52 1.66
CA PRO A 78 7.08 -4.53 2.58
C PRO A 78 8.60 -4.74 2.44
N GLY A 79 9.21 -4.14 1.40
CA GLY A 79 10.58 -4.43 0.97
C GLY A 79 10.66 -5.72 0.14
N TRP A 80 11.87 -6.23 -0.08
CA TRP A 80 12.09 -7.47 -0.83
C TRP A 80 12.03 -8.68 0.10
N VAL A 81 10.91 -9.41 0.08
CA VAL A 81 10.54 -10.44 1.05
C VAL A 81 10.59 -11.85 0.46
N ARG A 82 11.13 -12.82 1.22
CA ARG A 82 11.19 -14.25 0.85
C ARG A 82 9.79 -14.86 0.79
N THR A 83 9.23 -14.80 -0.41
CA THR A 83 7.93 -15.33 -0.82
C THR A 83 8.09 -15.92 -2.22
N ASP A 84 7.06 -16.56 -2.76
CA ASP A 84 7.07 -17.02 -4.16
C ASP A 84 7.37 -15.88 -5.15
N MET A 85 6.89 -14.65 -4.88
CA MET A 85 7.14 -13.48 -5.72
C MET A 85 8.54 -12.90 -5.54
N GLY A 86 9.07 -12.88 -4.32
CA GLY A 86 10.39 -12.30 -4.02
C GLY A 86 11.56 -13.25 -4.30
N GLY A 87 11.30 -14.56 -4.29
CA GLY A 87 12.31 -15.60 -4.46
C GLY A 87 13.18 -15.84 -3.23
N PRO A 88 14.04 -16.87 -3.26
CA PRO A 88 14.86 -17.28 -2.12
C PRO A 88 15.94 -16.26 -1.72
N ASN A 89 16.36 -15.41 -2.67
CA ASN A 89 17.42 -14.42 -2.48
C ASN A 89 16.92 -13.11 -1.86
N ALA A 90 15.62 -12.99 -1.59
CA ALA A 90 15.06 -11.80 -0.98
C ALA A 90 15.64 -11.57 0.42
N THR A 91 15.93 -10.30 0.72
CA THR A 91 16.69 -9.94 1.92
C THR A 91 15.87 -10.07 3.21
N ARG A 92 14.53 -9.99 3.13
CA ARG A 92 13.63 -9.97 4.29
C ARG A 92 12.87 -11.26 4.52
N SER A 93 12.59 -11.55 5.79
CA SER A 93 11.61 -12.58 6.19
C SER A 93 10.18 -12.07 6.01
N VAL A 94 9.22 -13.00 6.04
CA VAL A 94 7.78 -12.68 5.95
C VAL A 94 7.34 -11.81 7.12
N GLU A 95 7.85 -12.09 8.32
CA GLU A 95 7.56 -11.33 9.55
C GLU A 95 8.03 -9.87 9.40
N GLN A 96 9.24 -9.67 8.87
CA GLN A 96 9.78 -8.33 8.59
C GLN A 96 8.94 -7.59 7.53
N GLY A 97 8.47 -8.29 6.51
CA GLY A 97 7.60 -7.70 5.48
C GLY A 97 6.20 -7.36 5.99
N ALA A 98 5.65 -8.17 6.90
CA ALA A 98 4.31 -7.99 7.45
C ALA A 98 4.23 -6.87 8.50
N ASP A 99 5.35 -6.55 9.16
CA ASP A 99 5.41 -5.61 10.28
C ASP A 99 4.68 -4.27 10.02
N GLY A 100 5.04 -3.58 8.94
CA GLY A 100 4.44 -2.30 8.59
C GLY A 100 2.95 -2.41 8.21
N ILE A 101 2.56 -3.52 7.59
CA ILE A 101 1.18 -3.79 7.17
C ILE A 101 0.29 -3.99 8.41
N VAL A 102 0.71 -4.87 9.32
CA VAL A 102 -0.02 -5.17 10.56
C VAL A 102 -0.08 -3.94 11.45
N TRP A 103 1.03 -3.20 11.58
CA TRP A 103 1.05 -1.97 12.36
C TRP A 103 0.06 -0.92 11.82
N LEU A 104 0.01 -0.69 10.50
CA LEU A 104 -0.96 0.22 9.89
C LEU A 104 -2.42 -0.20 10.15
N ALA A 105 -2.69 -1.51 10.10
CA ALA A 105 -4.01 -2.07 10.30
C ALA A 105 -4.46 -2.02 11.77
N ALA A 106 -3.54 -2.16 12.73
CA ALA A 106 -3.88 -2.37 14.14
C ALA A 106 -3.61 -1.17 15.06
N ALA A 107 -2.50 -0.45 14.85
CA ALA A 107 -1.94 0.44 15.88
C ALA A 107 -1.49 1.82 15.41
N ALA A 108 -1.32 2.03 14.10
CA ALA A 108 -0.86 3.33 13.59
C ALA A 108 -1.85 4.45 13.95
N PRO A 109 -1.39 5.70 14.17
CA PRO A 109 -2.28 6.82 14.44
C PRO A 109 -3.37 7.00 13.38
N GLN A 110 -4.62 7.27 13.77
CA GLN A 110 -5.74 7.41 12.83
C GLN A 110 -5.59 8.63 11.90
N ASN A 111 -4.85 9.65 12.32
CA ASN A 111 -4.53 10.83 11.52
C ASN A 111 -3.40 10.58 10.50
N LEU A 112 -2.74 9.43 10.53
CA LEU A 112 -1.81 9.01 9.49
C LEU A 112 -2.62 8.50 8.31
N THR A 113 -2.79 9.33 7.29
CA THR A 113 -3.57 9.00 6.09
C THR A 113 -2.96 9.65 4.84
N GLY A 114 -3.18 9.03 3.69
CA GLY A 114 -2.65 9.45 2.38
C GLY A 114 -1.13 9.34 2.27
N LYS A 115 -0.49 8.47 3.05
CA LYS A 115 0.98 8.31 3.05
C LYS A 115 1.41 7.00 2.41
N PHE A 116 2.64 7.01 1.89
CA PHE A 116 3.37 5.83 1.45
C PHE A 116 4.45 5.52 2.49
N LEU A 117 4.51 4.27 2.95
CA LEU A 117 5.35 3.88 4.07
C LEU A 117 6.27 2.71 3.78
N GLN A 118 7.39 2.66 4.48
CA GLN A 118 8.25 1.49 4.62
C GLN A 118 8.82 1.51 6.03
N ASP A 119 8.87 0.36 6.70
CA ASP A 119 9.42 0.23 8.07
C ASP A 119 8.80 1.21 9.06
N ARG A 120 7.48 1.39 8.97
CA ARG A 120 6.67 2.33 9.77
C ARG A 120 7.07 3.80 9.62
N LYS A 121 7.89 4.13 8.62
CA LYS A 121 8.30 5.50 8.28
C LYS A 121 7.62 5.92 6.99
N VAL A 122 7.22 7.19 6.94
CA VAL A 122 6.77 7.80 5.67
C VAL A 122 7.98 7.93 4.76
N ILE A 123 7.85 7.45 3.54
CA ILE A 123 8.85 7.57 2.48
C ILE A 123 8.28 8.44 1.36
N PRO A 124 9.13 9.11 0.56
CA PRO A 124 8.66 9.87 -0.58
C PRO A 124 7.98 8.95 -1.60
N TRP A 125 7.02 9.51 -2.33
CA TRP A 125 6.41 8.88 -3.49
C TRP A 125 6.85 9.61 -4.74
#